data_AF-A0A376UAA5-F1
#
_entry.id   AF-A0A376UAA5-F1
#
_cell.length_a   1.000
_cell.length_b   1.000
_cell.length_c   1.000
_cell.angle_alpha   90.00
_cell.angle_beta   90.00
_cell.angle_gamma   90.00
#
_symmetry.space_group_name_H-M   'P 1'
#
loop_
_entity.id
_entity.type
_entity.pdbx_description
1 polymer ?
#
loop_
_entity_poly.entity_id
_entity_poly.type
_entity_poly.pdbx_seq_one_letter_code
_entity_poly.pdbx_strand_id
1 'polypeptide(L)'
;MTGNGNEWMPIGKMIDEKVVVNGIVALLATGGSTNHTMHLVAMARAAGIQINWDDFSDLSDVVPLMARLYPNGPADINHFQAAGGVPVSGA
;
A
#
# COMPACT_ATOMS: atom_id res chain seq x y z
N MET A 1 6.51 20.89 -17.32
CA MET A 1 5.09 21.07 -17.69
C MET A 1 4.31 21.28 -16.40
N THR A 2 3.35 22.18 -16.44
CA THR A 2 2.97 23.14 -15.39
C THR A 2 2.07 22.62 -14.27
N GLY A 3 2.30 23.12 -13.05
CA GLY A 3 1.34 23.13 -11.95
C GLY A 3 1.73 24.23 -10.96
N ASN A 4 1.21 25.44 -11.15
CA ASN A 4 1.39 26.54 -10.21
C ASN A 4 0.55 26.26 -8.96
N GLY A 5 1.20 26.06 -7.81
CA GLY A 5 0.51 25.97 -6.54
C GLY A 5 1.53 25.93 -5.41
N ASN A 6 1.41 26.87 -4.48
CA ASN A 6 2.15 26.88 -3.22
C ASN A 6 1.61 25.76 -2.30
N GLU A 7 1.67 24.50 -2.73
CA GLU A 7 1.17 23.36 -1.96
C GLU A 7 2.24 22.91 -0.96
N TRP A 8 2.32 23.66 0.14
CA TRP A 8 3.07 23.21 1.31
C TRP A 8 2.41 21.96 1.89
N MET A 9 2.93 20.79 1.52
CA MET A 9 2.44 19.47 1.93
C MET A 9 3.50 18.78 2.82
N PRO A 10 3.62 19.18 4.11
CA PRO A 10 4.56 18.55 5.02
C PRO A 10 4.15 17.09 5.25
N ILE A 11 5.11 16.22 5.56
CA ILE A 11 4.87 14.77 5.68
C ILE A 11 3.73 14.41 6.64
N GLY A 12 3.56 15.17 7.73
CA GLY A 12 2.46 14.98 8.69
C GLY A 12 1.07 15.37 8.17
N LYS A 13 0.97 16.04 7.02
CA LYS A 13 -0.29 16.31 6.31
C LYS A 13 -0.55 15.35 5.14
N MET A 14 0.40 14.48 4.83
CA MET A 14 0.26 13.44 3.80
C MET A 14 -0.24 12.11 4.37
N ILE A 15 -0.22 11.94 5.71
CA ILE A 15 -0.68 10.73 6.38
C ILE A 15 -2.04 11.02 7.02
N ASP A 16 -3.09 10.45 6.43
CA ASP A 16 -4.44 10.39 6.99
C ASP A 16 -4.95 8.94 6.96
N GLU A 17 -6.15 8.70 7.50
CA GLU A 17 -6.75 7.37 7.56
C GLU A 17 -6.89 6.73 6.17
N LYS A 18 -7.17 7.54 5.13
CA LYS A 18 -7.32 7.03 3.75
C LYS A 18 -5.99 6.58 3.18
N VAL A 19 -4.92 7.32 3.45
CA VAL A 19 -3.56 6.95 3.03
C VAL A 19 -3.14 5.64 3.69
N VAL A 20 -3.45 5.47 4.98
CA VAL A 20 -3.18 4.22 5.70
C VAL A 20 -3.96 3.04 5.11
N VAL A 21 -5.27 3.20 4.88
CA VAL A 21 -6.11 2.16 4.25
C VAL A 21 -5.60 1.81 2.84
N ASN A 22 -5.24 2.80 2.04
CA ASN A 22 -4.66 2.56 0.71
C ASN A 22 -3.35 1.76 0.79
N GLY A 23 -2.52 2.02 1.81
CA GLY A 23 -1.32 1.24 2.08
C GLY A 23 -1.61 -0.23 2.41
N ILE A 24 -2.65 -0.49 3.21
CA ILE A 24 -3.08 -1.87 3.55
C ILE A 24 -3.62 -2.57 2.30
N VAL A 25 -4.47 -1.91 1.51
CA VAL A 25 -5.01 -2.45 0.25
C VAL A 25 -3.87 -2.79 -0.72
N ALA A 26 -2.88 -1.91 -0.87
CA ALA A 26 -1.72 -2.16 -1.72
C ALA A 26 -0.89 -3.36 -1.21
N LEU A 27 -0.69 -3.47 0.10
CA LEU A 27 0.00 -4.61 0.71
C LEU A 27 -0.72 -5.93 0.42
N LEU A 28 -2.03 -5.98 0.62
CA LEU A 28 -2.87 -7.16 0.40
C LEU A 28 -2.92 -7.54 -1.08
N ALA A 29 -3.13 -6.56 -1.97
CA ALA A 29 -3.21 -6.76 -3.40
C ALA A 29 -1.88 -7.26 -4.01
N THR A 30 -0.74 -6.92 -3.40
CA THR A 30 0.60 -7.32 -3.88
C THR A 30 1.16 -8.56 -3.17
N GLY A 31 0.48 -9.08 -2.14
CA GLY A 31 0.98 -10.19 -1.34
C GLY A 31 2.31 -9.87 -0.64
N GLY A 32 2.51 -8.62 -0.22
CA GLY A 32 3.76 -8.17 0.38
C GLY A 32 4.06 -8.84 1.73
N SER A 33 5.27 -8.59 2.25
CA SER A 33 5.74 -9.23 3.49
C SER A 33 4.82 -8.95 4.67
N THR A 34 4.51 -9.98 5.46
CA THR A 34 3.75 -9.87 6.71
C THR A 34 4.40 -8.92 7.73
N ASN A 35 5.71 -8.67 7.65
CA ASN A 35 6.37 -7.66 8.49
C ASN A 35 5.78 -6.25 8.28
N HIS A 36 5.22 -5.95 7.10
CA HIS A 36 4.60 -4.65 6.83
C HIS A 36 3.35 -4.41 7.68
N THR A 37 2.65 -5.45 8.17
CA THR A 37 1.50 -5.22 9.05
C THR A 37 1.95 -4.57 10.36
N MET A 38 3.07 -5.01 10.94
CA MET A 38 3.64 -4.41 12.16
C MET A 38 4.13 -2.98 11.91
N HIS A 39 4.81 -2.76 10.78
CA HIS A 39 5.32 -1.43 10.44
C HIS A 39 4.20 -0.43 10.17
N LEU A 40 3.14 -0.83 9.46
CA LEU A 40 1.98 0.02 9.19
C LEU A 40 1.26 0.41 10.48
N VAL A 41 1.05 -0.52 11.41
CA VAL A 41 0.47 -0.22 12.73
C VAL A 41 1.32 0.80 13.48
N ALA A 42 2.66 0.63 13.48
CA ALA A 42 3.57 1.57 14.15
C ALA A 42 3.55 2.97 13.51
N MET A 43 3.55 3.05 12.17
CA MET A 43 3.50 4.31 11.42
C MET A 43 2.16 5.03 11.62
N ALA A 44 1.04 4.32 11.52
CA ALA A 44 -0.29 4.86 11.78
C ALA A 44 -0.40 5.40 13.21
N ARG A 45 0.13 4.64 14.19
CA ARG A 45 0.13 5.08 15.59
C ARG A 45 0.95 6.35 15.80
N ALA A 46 2.08 6.49 15.13
CA ALA A 46 2.89 7.72 15.16
C ALA A 46 2.16 8.93 14.55
N ALA A 47 1.24 8.69 13.61
CA ALA A 47 0.35 9.70 13.04
C ALA A 47 -0.95 9.91 13.84
N GLY A 48 -1.14 9.24 14.97
CA GLY A 48 -2.37 9.33 15.78
C GLY A 48 -3.55 8.50 15.26
N ILE A 49 -3.34 7.71 14.20
CA ILE A 49 -4.33 6.83 13.59
C ILE A 49 -4.27 5.46 14.26
N GLN A 50 -5.43 4.86 14.51
CA GLN A 50 -5.53 3.52 15.09
C GLN A 50 -5.96 2.55 14.01
N ILE A 51 -5.11 1.55 13.77
CA ILE A 51 -5.43 0.36 12.99
C ILE A 51 -4.97 -0.86 13.79
N ASN A 52 -5.66 -1.98 13.63
CA ASN A 52 -5.33 -3.26 14.24
C ASN A 52 -5.42 -4.39 13.19
N TRP A 53 -5.18 -5.64 13.59
CA TRP A 53 -5.23 -6.77 12.66
C TRP A 53 -6.63 -7.11 12.16
N ASP A 54 -7.69 -6.69 12.85
CA ASP A 54 -9.07 -6.86 12.37
C ASP A 54 -9.27 -6.04 11.09
N ASP A 55 -8.73 -4.82 11.02
CA ASP A 55 -8.78 -3.99 9.80
C ASP A 55 -8.07 -4.67 8.61
N PHE A 56 -6.96 -5.38 8.86
CA PHE A 56 -6.27 -6.15 7.81
C PHE A 56 -7.10 -7.36 7.38
N SER A 57 -7.77 -8.04 8.32
CA SER A 57 -8.63 -9.18 8.05
C SER A 57 -9.84 -8.77 7.21
N ASP A 58 -10.56 -7.74 7.65
CA ASP A 58 -11.74 -7.21 6.98
C ASP A 58 -11.42 -6.73 5.55
N LEU A 59 -10.26 -6.08 5.37
CA LEU A 59 -9.80 -5.68 4.04
C LEU A 59 -9.35 -6.87 3.19
N SER A 60 -8.77 -7.92 3.79
CA SER A 60 -8.34 -9.11 3.04
C SER A 60 -9.50 -9.88 2.41
N ASP A 61 -10.69 -9.81 3.00
CA ASP A 61 -11.90 -10.45 2.46
C ASP A 61 -12.40 -9.79 1.17
N VAL A 62 -12.08 -8.50 0.97
CA VAL A 62 -12.59 -7.70 -0.16
C VAL A 62 -11.51 -7.28 -1.16
N VAL A 63 -10.22 -7.33 -0.78
CA VAL A 63 -9.10 -6.97 -1.65
C VAL A 63 -8.57 -8.22 -2.37
N PRO A 64 -8.80 -8.38 -3.69
CA PRO A 64 -8.25 -9.50 -4.44
C PRO A 64 -6.72 -9.40 -4.52
N LEU A 65 -6.04 -10.54 -4.48
CA LEU A 65 -4.61 -10.63 -4.73
C LEU A 65 -4.35 -10.41 -6.24
N MET A 66 -3.91 -9.20 -6.60
CA MET A 66 -3.70 -8.77 -7.99
C MET A 66 -2.28 -9.03 -8.51
N ALA A 67 -1.28 -9.12 -7.63
CA ALA A 67 0.10 -9.43 -8.01
C ALA A 67 0.71 -10.44 -7.04
N ARG A 68 1.18 -11.58 -7.54
CA ARG A 68 2.11 -12.46 -6.82
C ARG A 68 3.52 -11.94 -7.01
N LEU A 69 3.92 -10.94 -6.22
CA LEU A 69 5.32 -10.54 -6.12
C LEU A 69 6.03 -11.44 -5.08
N TYR A 70 7.29 -11.82 -5.36
CA TYR A 70 8.15 -12.64 -4.49
C TYR A 70 8.06 -12.15 -3.02
N PRO A 71 7.89 -13.04 -2.01
CA PRO A 71 8.50 -14.37 -1.90
C PRO A 71 7.64 -15.60 -2.21
N ASN A 72 6.39 -15.44 -2.65
CA ASN A 72 5.45 -16.55 -2.84
C ASN A 72 5.38 -17.14 -4.26
N GLY A 73 6.43 -16.97 -5.10
CA GLY A 73 6.50 -17.56 -6.44
C GLY A 73 7.71 -17.08 -7.24
N PRO A 74 8.18 -17.82 -8.26
CA PRO A 74 9.52 -17.71 -8.86
C PRO A 74 9.81 -16.44 -9.70
N ALA A 75 8.93 -15.44 -9.72
CA ALA A 75 9.02 -14.31 -10.64
C ALA A 75 9.81 -13.15 -10.03
N ASP A 76 11.04 -13.03 -10.51
CA ASP A 76 11.99 -11.94 -10.34
C ASP A 76 11.33 -10.57 -10.63
N ILE A 77 11.71 -9.54 -9.84
CA ILE A 77 11.24 -8.13 -9.92
C ILE A 77 11.27 -7.58 -11.36
N ASN A 78 12.15 -8.13 -12.19
CA ASN A 78 12.32 -7.82 -13.60
C ASN A 78 11.06 -8.08 -14.47
N HIS A 79 10.20 -9.04 -14.11
CA HIS A 79 8.95 -9.27 -14.86
C HIS A 79 7.84 -8.27 -14.51
N PHE A 80 7.80 -7.74 -13.28
CA PHE A 80 6.80 -6.75 -12.85
C PHE A 80 6.96 -5.42 -13.59
N GLN A 81 8.21 -5.02 -13.86
CA GLN A 81 8.50 -3.85 -14.68
C GLN A 81 8.18 -4.08 -16.17
N ALA A 82 8.40 -5.29 -16.68
CA ALA A 82 8.11 -5.65 -18.08
C ALA A 82 6.60 -5.77 -18.39
N ALA A 83 5.78 -6.12 -17.39
CA ALA A 83 4.32 -6.24 -17.53
C ALA A 83 3.56 -4.92 -17.32
N GLY A 84 4.25 -3.80 -17.10
CA GLY A 84 3.65 -2.46 -17.06
C GLY A 84 3.65 -1.75 -15.71
N GLY A 85 4.26 -2.32 -14.66
CA GLY A 85 4.41 -1.68 -13.35
C GLY A 85 3.09 -1.33 -12.65
N VAL A 86 3.16 -0.45 -11.64
CA VAL A 86 2.01 0.03 -10.83
C VAL A 86 0.83 0.62 -11.65
N PRO A 87 0.98 1.18 -12.87
CA PRO A 87 -0.15 1.76 -13.63
C PRO A 87 -1.23 0.81 -14.15
N VAL A 88 -1.03 -0.51 -14.26
CA VAL A 88 -1.95 -1.38 -15.03
C VAL A 88 -3.13 -1.97 -14.24
N SER A 89 -3.36 -1.57 -12.99
CA SER A 89 -4.59 -1.91 -12.25
C SER A 89 -5.70 -0.88 -12.48
N GLY A 90 -6.05 -0.61 -13.74
CA GLY A 90 -7.08 0.38 -14.08
C GLY A 90 -7.47 0.38 -15.56
N ALA A 91 -8.21 -0.65 -15.97
CA ALA A 91 -9.13 -0.64 -17.11
C ALA A 91 -10.28 -1.61 -16.83
#